data_AF-A0A7L9RSD8-F1
#
_entry.id   AF-A0A7L9RSD8-F1
#
_cell.length_a   1.000
_cell.length_b   1.000
_cell.length_c   1.000
_cell.angle_alpha   90.00
_cell.angle_beta   90.00
_cell.angle_gamma   90.00
#
_symmetry.space_group_name_H-M   'P 1'
#
loop_
_entity.id
_entity.type
_entity.pdbx_description
1 polymer ?
#
loop_
_entity_poly.entity_id
_entity_poly.type
_entity_poly.pdbx_seq_one_letter_code
_entity_poly.pdbx_strand_id
1 'polypeptide(L)'
;MKLRLALGVVALMAINHAATYGNAFKPIVKTSERTISLDSGYLPAQNSNRGMAGFNTEVLMGLGAAYDAGYSYFQPENSVTRALYYGGFWLASFPIAASTVVTFHEFGHGSRMYSFGEKPVYVHALGECNNYFSEWGALAFNGYFVLPMVGRFGAAARPDLDLDTIEKHYDHLKNYVDLDKAKKYTHYAEKCKELNKKIKDDKKLFEHYKESQKLLKDQQKDYLKKRFSDDEIETFDFFSEDDIGKNNPLSPEATGIIVAGGLNNNVYMAQRIEDAIWFGQGQHMQLTTNYFKDKASTFIQVFEGSFIAYLQGENPSEGISDHNRVVKVWDEHLDIHVSRTELQLYSILSYFLSAQTYMNLYQVYQTWTQGETQVYPAEWKGFRLPNVSLYLTTKGPTYNVRTGYRWDNDLFLIAGAEFVLSGKQQVEGTLGLRKVFPDLGNMYVHAEAVFNQKAVGGTVSIGGTFNKLITAEVGVSYHDNDTFYGERHIPFLWKGSTDIEAWAKIGVQY
;
A
#
# COMPACT_ATOMS: atom_id res chain seq x y z
N MET A 1 19.64 -6.70 -19.51
CA MET A 1 20.73 -5.69 -19.41
C MET A 1 20.21 -4.26 -19.19
N LYS A 2 19.23 -3.77 -19.97
CA LYS A 2 18.70 -2.40 -19.88
C LYS A 2 18.10 -2.01 -18.50
N LEU A 3 17.34 -2.91 -17.86
CA LEU A 3 16.77 -2.66 -16.52
C LEU A 3 17.81 -2.56 -15.40
N ARG A 4 18.87 -3.38 -15.44
CA ARG A 4 19.98 -3.33 -14.46
C ARG A 4 20.78 -2.03 -14.61
N LEU A 5 20.94 -1.53 -15.82
CA LEU A 5 21.58 -0.23 -16.09
C LEU A 5 20.72 0.92 -15.56
N ALA A 6 19.40 0.87 -15.79
CA ALA A 6 18.47 1.87 -15.27
C ALA A 6 18.45 1.89 -13.73
N LEU A 7 18.34 0.72 -13.08
CA LEU A 7 18.40 0.61 -11.62
C LEU A 7 19.76 1.05 -11.04
N GLY A 8 20.86 0.73 -11.74
CA GLY A 8 22.21 1.17 -11.36
C GLY A 8 22.38 2.70 -11.44
N VAL A 9 21.89 3.32 -12.52
CA VAL A 9 21.89 4.78 -12.68
C VAL A 9 21.00 5.45 -11.64
N VAL A 10 19.83 4.90 -11.36
CA VAL A 10 18.90 5.41 -10.34
C VAL A 10 19.51 5.33 -8.94
N ALA A 11 20.15 4.21 -8.57
CA ALA A 11 20.85 4.08 -7.29
C ALA A 11 22.04 5.05 -7.17
N LEU A 12 22.80 5.24 -8.25
CA LEU A 12 23.89 6.22 -8.29
C LEU A 12 23.37 7.66 -8.18
N MET A 13 22.26 7.99 -8.84
CA MET A 13 21.61 9.30 -8.72
C MET A 13 21.11 9.53 -7.30
N ALA A 14 20.51 8.53 -6.66
CA ALA A 14 20.05 8.60 -5.27
C ALA A 14 21.20 8.86 -4.28
N ILE A 15 22.29 8.12 -4.41
CA ILE A 15 23.49 8.27 -3.58
C ILE A 15 24.12 9.65 -3.80
N ASN A 16 24.22 10.08 -5.07
CA ASN A 16 24.83 11.37 -5.40
C ASN A 16 23.95 12.55 -4.96
N HIS A 17 22.61 12.45 -5.06
CA HIS A 17 21.69 13.45 -4.53
C HIS A 17 21.74 13.51 -3.00
N ALA A 18 21.67 12.37 -2.31
CA ALA A 18 21.75 12.33 -0.85
C ALA A 18 23.08 12.90 -0.32
N ALA A 19 24.20 12.59 -1.00
CA ALA A 19 25.53 13.11 -0.64
C ALA A 19 25.70 14.60 -0.95
N THR A 20 25.13 15.10 -2.06
CA THR A 20 25.29 16.50 -2.48
C THR A 20 24.39 17.45 -1.68
N TYR A 21 23.20 16.99 -1.27
CA TYR A 21 22.20 17.87 -0.65
C TYR A 21 22.02 17.67 0.86
N GLY A 22 22.61 16.64 1.48
CA GLY A 22 22.45 16.37 2.93
C GLY A 22 22.81 17.56 3.86
N ASN A 23 23.64 18.50 3.41
CA ASN A 23 23.99 19.71 4.17
C ASN A 23 23.06 20.91 3.89
N ALA A 24 22.29 20.91 2.79
CA ALA A 24 21.33 21.96 2.46
C ALA A 24 19.97 21.77 3.17
N PHE A 25 19.74 20.57 3.71
CA PHE A 25 18.57 20.19 4.46
C PHE A 25 18.91 20.10 5.95
N LYS A 26 19.00 21.23 6.65
CA LYS A 26 19.01 21.21 8.12
C LYS A 26 17.59 21.29 8.64
N PRO A 27 16.95 20.19 9.05
CA PRO A 27 15.76 20.31 9.86
C PRO A 27 16.18 20.84 11.25
N ILE A 28 15.67 22.02 11.57
CA ILE A 28 15.54 22.46 12.96
C ILE A 28 14.08 22.15 13.29
N VAL A 29 13.80 21.21 14.20
CA VAL A 29 12.67 21.21 15.17
C VAL A 29 12.52 19.85 15.88
N LYS A 30 11.97 19.96 17.11
CA LYS A 30 11.60 18.98 18.13
C LYS A 30 10.69 17.84 17.63
N THR A 31 10.55 16.83 18.48
CA THR A 31 9.56 15.74 18.45
C THR A 31 8.34 16.02 17.56
N SER A 32 8.11 15.19 16.54
CA SER A 32 6.92 15.29 15.69
C SER A 32 5.68 15.15 16.58
N GLU A 33 4.81 16.16 16.59
CA GLU A 33 3.52 16.07 17.26
C GLU A 33 2.77 14.85 16.70
N ARG A 34 2.37 13.94 17.59
CA ARG A 34 1.58 12.76 17.22
C ARG A 34 0.12 13.02 17.53
N THR A 35 -0.79 12.34 16.87
CA THR A 35 -2.22 12.49 17.14
C THR A 35 -2.92 11.15 16.99
N ILE A 36 -3.81 10.84 17.93
CA ILE A 36 -4.84 9.82 17.77
C ILE A 36 -6.17 10.53 17.64
N SER A 37 -7.00 10.13 16.69
CA SER A 37 -8.24 10.81 16.38
C SER A 37 -9.46 9.89 16.31
N LEU A 38 -10.62 10.53 16.49
CA LEU A 38 -11.92 10.04 16.10
C LEU A 38 -12.36 10.80 14.85
N ASP A 39 -12.65 10.06 13.79
CA ASP A 39 -13.03 10.59 12.50
C ASP A 39 -14.43 10.09 12.14
N SER A 40 -15.29 10.97 11.63
CA SER A 40 -16.64 10.59 11.20
C SER A 40 -16.60 9.51 10.11
N GLY A 41 -15.53 9.46 9.31
CA GLY A 41 -15.29 8.44 8.30
C GLY A 41 -15.17 7.01 8.84
N TYR A 42 -14.99 6.83 10.16
CA TYR A 42 -15.03 5.52 10.81
C TYR A 42 -16.43 4.93 10.91
N LEU A 43 -17.46 5.77 10.78
CA LEU A 43 -18.84 5.31 10.84
C LEU A 43 -19.16 4.50 9.58
N PRO A 44 -19.78 3.29 9.71
CA PRO A 44 -20.09 2.45 8.54
C PRO A 44 -20.89 3.16 7.46
N ALA A 45 -21.74 4.11 7.84
CA ALA A 45 -22.56 4.92 6.94
C ALA A 45 -21.78 5.94 6.11
N GLN A 46 -20.46 6.08 6.30
CA GLN A 46 -19.63 7.06 5.58
C GLN A 46 -18.72 6.43 4.51
N ASN A 47 -18.40 5.13 4.62
CA ASN A 47 -17.59 4.40 3.62
C ASN A 47 -16.31 5.16 3.16
N SER A 48 -15.63 5.83 4.10
CA SER A 48 -14.62 6.85 3.77
C SER A 48 -13.22 6.27 3.69
N ASN A 49 -12.64 6.23 2.49
CA ASN A 49 -11.22 5.87 2.29
C ASN A 49 -10.29 6.86 3.03
N ARG A 50 -10.66 8.14 3.08
CA ARG A 50 -9.93 9.19 3.80
C ARG A 50 -9.86 8.88 5.30
N GLY A 51 -11.01 8.56 5.91
CA GLY A 51 -11.08 8.17 7.33
C GLY A 51 -10.19 6.96 7.61
N MET A 52 -10.39 5.85 6.90
CA MET A 52 -9.65 4.61 7.17
C MET A 52 -8.14 4.71 6.93
N ALA A 53 -7.69 5.47 5.91
CA ALA A 53 -6.27 5.77 5.73
C ALA A 53 -5.70 6.62 6.89
N GLY A 54 -6.51 7.54 7.42
CA GLY A 54 -6.20 8.33 8.61
C GLY A 54 -5.96 7.43 9.84
N PHE A 55 -6.90 6.52 10.12
CA PHE A 55 -6.77 5.54 11.22
C PHE A 55 -5.45 4.75 11.11
N ASN A 56 -5.16 4.19 9.94
CA ASN A 56 -3.93 3.40 9.75
C ASN A 56 -2.67 4.23 9.99
N THR A 57 -2.65 5.48 9.51
CA THR A 57 -1.51 6.37 9.70
C THR A 57 -1.29 6.64 11.19
N GLU A 58 -2.36 6.84 11.95
CA GLU A 58 -2.33 7.09 13.39
C GLU A 58 -1.89 5.87 14.20
N VAL A 59 -2.35 4.66 13.83
CA VAL A 59 -1.86 3.40 14.42
C VAL A 59 -0.34 3.26 14.25
N LEU A 60 0.16 3.53 13.04
CA LEU A 60 1.60 3.46 12.77
C LEU A 60 2.40 4.56 13.49
N MET A 61 1.81 5.75 13.67
CA MET A 61 2.41 6.81 14.49
C MET A 61 2.43 6.43 15.98
N GLY A 62 1.42 5.71 16.46
CA GLY A 62 1.40 5.06 17.78
C GLY A 62 2.55 4.08 17.96
N LEU A 63 2.82 3.24 16.97
CA LEU A 63 4.02 2.38 16.96
C LEU A 63 5.30 3.21 16.99
N GLY A 64 5.36 4.32 16.25
CA GLY A 64 6.49 5.25 16.34
C GLY A 64 6.71 5.81 17.74
N ALA A 65 5.64 6.06 18.51
CA ALA A 65 5.77 6.49 19.90
C ALA A 65 6.33 5.40 20.81
N ALA A 66 5.89 4.15 20.62
CA ALA A 66 6.47 3.02 21.33
C ALA A 66 7.96 2.83 21.00
N TYR A 67 8.35 3.04 19.74
CA TYR A 67 9.74 3.04 19.31
C TYR A 67 10.56 4.10 20.05
N ASP A 68 10.11 5.36 20.05
CA ASP A 68 10.85 6.46 20.71
C ASP A 68 10.98 6.25 22.22
N ALA A 69 9.91 5.75 22.86
CA ALA A 69 9.93 5.45 24.29
C ALA A 69 10.97 4.37 24.62
N GLY A 70 11.00 3.28 23.84
CA GLY A 70 12.01 2.24 24.01
C GLY A 70 13.41 2.71 23.63
N TYR A 71 13.57 3.50 22.57
CA TYR A 71 14.86 4.07 22.17
C TYR A 71 15.44 4.94 23.29
N SER A 72 14.60 5.77 23.91
CA SER A 72 14.96 6.62 25.05
C SER A 72 15.37 5.82 26.29
N TYR A 73 14.78 4.64 26.49
CA TYR A 73 15.09 3.74 27.59
C TYR A 73 16.39 2.94 27.36
N PHE A 74 16.56 2.36 26.17
CA PHE A 74 17.71 1.52 25.85
C PHE A 74 18.96 2.30 25.43
N GLN A 75 18.80 3.55 24.97
CA GLN A 75 19.87 4.47 24.57
C GLN A 75 20.98 3.81 23.72
N PRO A 76 20.64 3.21 22.56
CA PRO A 76 21.64 2.53 21.74
C PRO A 76 22.73 3.49 21.25
N GLU A 77 23.96 3.29 21.75
CA GLU A 77 25.06 4.24 21.62
C GLU A 77 25.71 4.26 20.22
N ASN A 78 25.75 3.10 19.55
CA ASN A 78 26.43 2.94 18.27
C ASN A 78 25.50 2.46 17.16
N SER A 79 25.96 2.57 15.91
CA SER A 79 25.15 2.24 14.73
C SER A 79 24.66 0.79 14.70
N VAL A 80 25.45 -0.16 15.22
CA VAL A 80 25.05 -1.57 15.28
C VAL A 80 23.91 -1.75 16.28
N THR A 81 24.03 -1.19 17.49
CA THR A 81 22.97 -1.26 18.50
C THR A 81 21.68 -0.55 18.05
N ARG A 82 21.80 0.56 17.30
CA ARG A 82 20.65 1.27 16.71
C ARG A 82 19.99 0.46 15.61
N ALA A 83 20.77 -0.14 14.72
CA ALA A 83 20.26 -1.00 13.66
C ALA A 83 19.57 -2.25 14.23
N LEU A 84 20.14 -2.86 15.27
CA LEU A 84 19.52 -4.00 15.97
C LEU A 84 18.24 -3.59 16.70
N TYR A 85 18.24 -2.45 17.39
CA TYR A 85 17.05 -1.94 18.06
C TYR A 85 15.93 -1.64 17.05
N TYR A 86 16.25 -0.91 15.98
CA TYR A 86 15.31 -0.61 14.91
C TYR A 86 14.81 -1.86 14.20
N GLY A 87 15.70 -2.77 13.80
CA GLY A 87 15.32 -4.03 13.16
C GLY A 87 14.45 -4.90 14.07
N GLY A 88 14.80 -4.99 15.36
CA GLY A 88 14.03 -5.73 16.36
C GLY A 88 12.64 -5.12 16.59
N PHE A 89 12.55 -3.80 16.74
CA PHE A 89 11.27 -3.11 16.87
C PHE A 89 10.43 -3.26 15.61
N TRP A 90 11.04 -3.11 14.43
CA TRP A 90 10.37 -3.30 13.15
C TRP A 90 9.74 -4.68 13.06
N LEU A 91 10.51 -5.74 13.35
CA LEU A 91 10.01 -7.12 13.40
C LEU A 91 8.87 -7.30 14.41
N ALA A 92 9.00 -6.72 15.61
CA ALA A 92 7.96 -6.81 16.65
C ALA A 92 6.67 -6.06 16.25
N SER A 93 6.80 -4.95 15.55
CA SER A 93 5.69 -4.10 15.09
C SER A 93 5.05 -4.59 13.79
N PHE A 94 5.73 -5.48 13.06
CA PHE A 94 5.31 -5.95 11.75
C PHE A 94 3.89 -6.53 11.73
N PRO A 95 3.43 -7.37 12.69
CA PRO A 95 2.06 -7.90 12.66
C PRO A 95 1.00 -6.79 12.65
N ILE A 96 1.20 -5.74 13.45
CA ILE A 96 0.28 -4.59 13.51
C ILE A 96 0.35 -3.81 12.19
N ALA A 97 1.54 -3.48 11.71
CA ALA A 97 1.70 -2.78 10.44
C ALA A 97 1.11 -3.57 9.25
N ALA A 98 1.35 -4.88 9.20
CA ALA A 98 0.83 -5.75 8.15
C ALA A 98 -0.69 -5.88 8.22
N SER A 99 -1.28 -5.95 9.43
CA SER A 99 -2.74 -5.94 9.60
C SER A 99 -3.37 -4.66 9.06
N THR A 100 -2.77 -3.48 9.32
CA THR A 100 -3.29 -2.21 8.78
C THR A 100 -3.31 -2.20 7.25
N VAL A 101 -2.26 -2.72 6.61
CA VAL A 101 -2.17 -2.75 5.15
C VAL A 101 -3.16 -3.74 4.55
N VAL A 102 -3.24 -4.96 5.10
CA VAL A 102 -4.16 -5.98 4.57
C VAL A 102 -5.60 -5.56 4.74
N THR A 103 -6.01 -5.13 5.94
CA THR A 103 -7.39 -4.67 6.14
C THR A 103 -7.71 -3.48 5.24
N PHE A 104 -6.78 -2.55 5.02
CA PHE A 104 -7.04 -1.41 4.14
C PHE A 104 -7.15 -1.77 2.66
N HIS A 105 -6.38 -2.77 2.25
CA HIS A 105 -6.49 -3.36 0.93
C HIS A 105 -7.85 -4.03 0.73
N GLU A 106 -8.28 -4.93 1.63
CA GLU A 106 -9.59 -5.58 1.53
C GLU A 106 -10.75 -4.57 1.64
N PHE A 107 -10.60 -3.56 2.50
CA PHE A 107 -11.53 -2.42 2.56
C PHE A 107 -11.63 -1.68 1.24
N GLY A 108 -10.57 -1.66 0.42
CA GLY A 108 -10.62 -1.10 -0.93
C GLY A 108 -11.66 -1.80 -1.79
N HIS A 109 -11.65 -3.13 -1.85
CA HIS A 109 -12.68 -3.87 -2.60
C HIS A 109 -14.07 -3.64 -2.01
N GLY A 110 -14.23 -3.85 -0.70
CA GLY A 110 -15.54 -3.74 -0.06
C GLY A 110 -16.12 -2.34 -0.12
N SER A 111 -15.31 -1.29 0.05
CA SER A 111 -15.78 0.10 -0.08
C SER A 111 -16.25 0.43 -1.49
N ARG A 112 -15.59 -0.10 -2.53
CA ARG A 112 -16.05 0.06 -3.92
C ARG A 112 -17.34 -0.71 -4.16
N MET A 113 -17.44 -1.95 -3.70
CA MET A 113 -18.70 -2.72 -3.76
C MET A 113 -19.84 -1.94 -3.09
N TYR A 114 -19.60 -1.44 -1.88
CA TYR A 114 -20.57 -0.65 -1.13
C TYR A 114 -20.99 0.64 -1.86
N SER A 115 -20.06 1.29 -2.57
CA SER A 115 -20.38 2.47 -3.36
C SER A 115 -21.39 2.19 -4.48
N PHE A 116 -21.37 0.97 -5.06
CA PHE A 116 -22.34 0.52 -6.06
C PHE A 116 -23.64 -0.02 -5.46
N GLY A 117 -23.81 0.06 -4.13
CA GLY A 117 -25.01 -0.38 -3.42
C GLY A 117 -24.99 -1.83 -2.95
N GLU A 118 -23.87 -2.53 -3.14
CA GLU A 118 -23.68 -3.88 -2.63
C GLU A 118 -23.38 -3.87 -1.13
N LYS A 119 -23.54 -5.03 -0.46
CA LYS A 119 -23.22 -5.19 0.97
C LYS A 119 -22.06 -6.17 1.13
N PRO A 120 -20.80 -5.70 1.21
CA PRO A 120 -19.65 -6.59 1.34
C PRO A 120 -19.72 -7.33 2.68
N VAL A 121 -19.35 -8.61 2.65
CA VAL A 121 -19.12 -9.44 3.84
C VAL A 121 -17.66 -9.87 3.83
N TYR A 122 -16.89 -9.48 4.84
CA TYR A 122 -15.51 -9.90 4.96
C TYR A 122 -15.47 -11.25 5.66
N VAL A 123 -15.06 -12.29 4.95
CA VAL A 123 -14.95 -13.65 5.50
C VAL A 123 -13.49 -13.95 5.78
N HIS A 124 -13.15 -14.15 7.05
CA HIS A 124 -11.83 -14.62 7.44
C HIS A 124 -11.90 -16.09 7.88
N ALA A 125 -10.77 -16.80 7.86
CA ALA A 125 -10.65 -18.18 8.31
C ALA A 125 -11.15 -18.44 9.75
N LEU A 126 -11.32 -17.39 10.56
CA LEU A 126 -11.76 -17.46 11.95
C LEU A 126 -13.22 -17.01 12.16
N GLY A 127 -13.90 -16.57 11.11
CA GLY A 127 -15.29 -16.10 11.16
C GLY A 127 -15.54 -14.86 10.30
N GLU A 128 -16.80 -14.44 10.27
CA GLU A 128 -17.26 -13.20 9.63
C GLU A 128 -16.72 -11.97 10.37
N CYS A 129 -16.08 -11.07 9.62
CA CYS A 129 -15.74 -9.72 10.06
C CYS A 129 -16.78 -8.75 9.47
N ASN A 130 -17.60 -8.16 10.35
CA ASN A 130 -18.73 -7.33 9.92
C ASN A 130 -18.34 -5.88 9.58
N ASN A 131 -17.10 -5.49 9.86
CA ASN A 131 -16.56 -4.17 9.54
C ASN A 131 -15.03 -4.15 9.55
N TYR A 132 -14.48 -3.06 9.03
CA TYR A 132 -13.05 -2.75 9.01
C TYR A 132 -12.32 -3.04 10.34
N PHE A 133 -12.84 -2.52 11.46
CA PHE A 133 -12.18 -2.65 12.76
C PHE A 133 -12.19 -4.07 13.31
N SER A 134 -13.26 -4.83 13.03
CA SER A 134 -13.32 -6.25 13.40
C SER A 134 -12.32 -7.08 12.61
N GLU A 135 -12.13 -6.79 11.32
CA GLU A 135 -11.13 -7.44 10.49
C GLU A 135 -9.71 -7.07 10.93
N TRP A 136 -9.45 -5.77 11.12
CA TRP A 136 -8.17 -5.29 11.62
C TRP A 136 -7.81 -5.92 12.97
N GLY A 137 -8.75 -5.93 13.93
CA GLY A 137 -8.54 -6.54 15.24
C GLY A 137 -8.27 -8.05 15.13
N ALA A 138 -9.00 -8.76 14.27
CA ALA A 138 -8.77 -10.18 14.05
C ALA A 138 -7.36 -10.44 13.51
N LEU A 139 -6.90 -9.66 12.53
CA LEU A 139 -5.55 -9.80 11.95
C LEU A 139 -4.44 -9.38 12.92
N ALA A 140 -4.63 -8.29 13.65
CA ALA A 140 -3.62 -7.73 14.55
C ALA A 140 -3.37 -8.64 15.77
N PHE A 141 -4.42 -9.25 16.33
CA PHE A 141 -4.35 -9.94 17.62
C PHE A 141 -4.41 -11.47 17.53
N ASN A 142 -4.98 -12.06 16.48
CA ASN A 142 -5.08 -13.53 16.38
C ASN A 142 -3.82 -14.20 15.79
N GLY A 143 -2.68 -13.50 15.76
CA GLY A 143 -1.35 -14.11 15.54
C GLY A 143 -1.09 -14.66 14.13
N TYR A 144 -2.00 -14.44 13.18
CA TYR A 144 -1.91 -14.99 11.82
C TYR A 144 -0.73 -14.46 11.01
N PHE A 145 0.04 -13.47 11.48
CA PHE A 145 1.28 -13.03 10.82
C PHE A 145 2.54 -13.73 11.34
N VAL A 146 2.54 -14.27 12.56
CA VAL A 146 3.75 -14.85 13.17
C VAL A 146 4.05 -16.24 12.60
N LEU A 147 3.01 -17.03 12.29
CA LEU A 147 3.17 -18.39 11.77
C LEU A 147 3.45 -18.49 10.26
N PRO A 148 2.75 -17.79 9.36
CA PRO A 148 3.00 -17.92 7.94
C PRO A 148 4.22 -17.14 7.46
N MET A 149 4.84 -16.21 8.19
CA MET A 149 6.15 -15.68 7.75
C MET A 149 7.33 -16.56 8.19
N VAL A 150 7.30 -17.14 9.40
CA VAL A 150 8.27 -18.18 9.78
C VAL A 150 8.08 -19.43 8.91
N GLY A 151 6.84 -19.73 8.51
CA GLY A 151 6.50 -20.72 7.49
C GLY A 151 6.89 -20.33 6.05
N ARG A 152 6.63 -19.10 5.59
CA ARG A 152 6.88 -18.66 4.19
C ARG A 152 8.36 -18.35 3.92
N PHE A 153 9.11 -17.84 4.89
CA PHE A 153 10.57 -17.69 4.79
C PHE A 153 11.32 -18.96 5.21
N GLY A 154 10.76 -19.78 6.09
CA GLY A 154 11.27 -21.12 6.42
C GLY A 154 11.05 -22.17 5.31
N ALA A 155 10.02 -22.00 4.47
CA ALA A 155 9.67 -22.91 3.36
C ALA A 155 10.20 -22.49 1.98
N ALA A 156 11.13 -21.52 1.90
CA ALA A 156 11.93 -21.27 0.67
C ALA A 156 12.88 -22.42 0.31
N ALA A 157 12.74 -23.57 0.97
CA ALA A 157 13.32 -24.84 0.61
C ALA A 157 12.16 -25.73 0.08
N ARG A 158 11.97 -25.75 -1.25
CA ARG A 158 11.19 -26.80 -1.94
C ARG A 158 12.08 -27.93 -2.43
N PRO A 159 11.89 -29.17 -1.95
CA PRO A 159 12.69 -30.31 -2.36
C PRO A 159 12.10 -31.14 -3.51
N ASP A 160 10.93 -30.78 -4.02
CA ASP A 160 10.12 -31.45 -5.05
C ASP A 160 10.39 -31.00 -6.50
N LEU A 161 11.27 -30.01 -6.71
CA LEU A 161 11.86 -29.80 -8.02
C LEU A 161 12.71 -31.02 -8.39
N ASP A 162 12.32 -31.74 -9.45
CA ASP A 162 13.19 -32.77 -10.00
C ASP A 162 14.48 -32.13 -10.56
N LEU A 163 15.56 -32.91 -10.58
CA LEU A 163 16.86 -32.44 -11.03
C LEU A 163 16.83 -31.97 -12.50
N ASP A 164 15.97 -32.57 -13.33
CA ASP A 164 15.85 -32.27 -14.76
C ASP A 164 15.22 -30.89 -15.01
N THR A 165 14.30 -30.46 -14.15
CA THR A 165 13.62 -29.16 -14.20
C THR A 165 14.55 -28.05 -13.71
N ILE A 166 15.37 -28.33 -12.70
CA ILE A 166 16.44 -27.44 -12.25
C ILE A 166 17.53 -27.34 -13.32
N GLU A 167 17.95 -28.44 -13.95
CA GLU A 167 18.95 -28.42 -15.04
C GLU A 167 18.45 -27.68 -16.29
N LYS A 168 17.19 -27.87 -16.70
CA LYS A 168 16.57 -27.10 -17.79
C LYS A 168 16.56 -25.59 -17.52
N HIS A 169 16.26 -25.18 -16.29
CA HIS A 169 16.27 -23.77 -15.91
C HIS A 169 17.70 -23.24 -15.70
N TYR A 170 18.63 -24.08 -15.24
CA TYR A 170 20.04 -23.74 -15.07
C TYR A 170 20.73 -23.51 -16.43
N ASP A 171 20.43 -24.32 -17.44
CA ASP A 171 20.92 -24.10 -18.80
C ASP A 171 20.28 -22.87 -19.47
N HIS A 172 19.03 -22.54 -19.11
CA HIS A 172 18.42 -21.27 -19.52
C HIS A 172 19.09 -20.06 -18.86
N LEU A 173 19.53 -20.18 -17.60
CA LEU A 173 20.17 -19.12 -16.81
C LEU A 173 21.68 -18.95 -17.07
N LYS A 174 22.38 -19.99 -17.54
CA LYS A 174 23.81 -19.91 -17.96
C LYS A 174 24.07 -18.85 -19.03
N ASN A 175 23.07 -18.55 -19.86
CA ASN A 175 23.17 -17.52 -20.89
C ASN A 175 23.07 -16.08 -20.34
N TYR A 176 22.76 -15.90 -19.06
CA TYR A 176 22.46 -14.59 -18.46
C TYR A 176 23.31 -14.22 -17.24
N VAL A 177 24.23 -15.09 -16.77
CA VAL A 177 25.00 -14.88 -15.54
C VAL A 177 26.48 -15.25 -15.71
N ASP A 178 27.35 -14.35 -15.27
CA ASP A 178 28.80 -14.52 -15.18
C ASP A 178 29.17 -15.69 -14.24
N LEU A 179 29.70 -16.76 -14.83
CA LEU A 179 29.94 -18.06 -14.21
C LEU A 179 30.93 -18.03 -13.04
N ASP A 180 31.86 -17.06 -13.01
CA ASP A 180 32.84 -16.99 -11.92
C ASP A 180 32.29 -16.33 -10.65
N LYS A 181 31.23 -15.52 -10.77
CA LYS A 181 30.47 -15.05 -9.60
C LYS A 181 29.50 -16.10 -9.07
N ALA A 182 28.97 -16.98 -9.94
CA ALA A 182 28.05 -18.05 -9.55
C ALA A 182 28.72 -19.14 -8.67
N LYS A 183 30.01 -19.42 -8.88
CA LYS A 183 30.80 -20.36 -8.05
C LYS A 183 30.95 -19.96 -6.58
N LYS A 184 30.68 -18.70 -6.22
CA LYS A 184 30.68 -18.25 -4.82
C LYS A 184 29.38 -18.57 -4.09
N TYR A 185 28.29 -18.82 -4.82
CA TYR A 185 26.96 -19.12 -4.28
C TYR A 185 26.62 -20.61 -4.29
N THR A 186 27.45 -21.47 -4.91
CA THR A 186 27.27 -22.93 -4.91
C THR A 186 27.31 -23.54 -3.51
N HIS A 187 28.12 -23.01 -2.59
CA HIS A 187 28.12 -23.47 -1.19
C HIS A 187 26.78 -23.22 -0.47
N TYR A 188 26.13 -22.08 -0.73
CA TYR A 188 24.80 -21.79 -0.21
C TYR A 188 23.71 -22.62 -0.88
N ALA A 189 23.84 -22.87 -2.19
CA ALA A 189 22.94 -23.75 -2.93
C ALA A 189 23.04 -25.21 -2.44
N GLU A 190 24.23 -25.71 -2.11
CA GLU A 190 24.43 -27.04 -1.51
C GLU A 190 23.85 -27.14 -0.10
N LYS A 191 24.05 -26.12 0.74
CA LYS A 191 23.40 -26.05 2.06
C LYS A 191 21.88 -25.99 1.97
N CYS A 192 21.34 -25.23 1.00
CA CYS A 192 19.90 -25.20 0.75
C CYS A 192 19.40 -26.55 0.22
N LYS A 193 20.18 -27.28 -0.59
CA LYS A 193 19.88 -28.66 -1.02
C LYS A 193 19.85 -29.64 0.15
N GLU A 194 20.78 -29.51 1.09
CA GLU A 194 20.84 -30.36 2.29
C GLU A 194 19.71 -30.07 3.28
N LEU A 195 19.37 -28.79 3.46
CA LEU A 195 18.20 -28.35 4.25
C LEU A 195 16.89 -28.81 3.60
N ASN A 196 16.80 -28.68 2.27
CA ASN A 196 15.69 -29.19 1.46
C ASN A 196 15.51 -30.69 1.64
N LYS A 197 16.60 -31.47 1.60
CA LYS A 197 16.54 -32.91 1.80
C LYS A 197 15.98 -33.26 3.18
N LYS A 198 16.42 -32.57 4.24
CA LYS A 198 15.89 -32.74 5.60
C LYS A 198 14.41 -32.36 5.71
N ILE A 199 13.97 -31.31 5.01
CA ILE A 199 12.56 -30.88 4.96
C ILE A 199 11.72 -31.87 4.13
N LYS A 200 12.28 -32.47 3.06
CA LYS A 200 11.65 -33.51 2.22
C LYS A 200 11.34 -34.78 3.00
N ASP A 201 12.25 -35.15 3.90
CA ASP A 201 12.11 -36.33 4.74
C ASP A 201 11.06 -36.12 5.85
N ASP A 202 10.69 -34.86 6.13
CA ASP A 202 9.58 -34.50 7.02
C ASP A 202 8.24 -34.37 6.23
N LYS A 203 7.91 -35.44 5.49
CA LYS A 203 6.63 -35.60 4.75
C LYS A 203 5.40 -35.24 5.60
N LYS A 204 5.48 -35.41 6.92
CA LYS A 204 4.39 -35.10 7.85
C LYS A 204 4.05 -33.61 7.88
N LEU A 205 5.05 -32.72 7.87
CA LEU A 205 4.79 -31.27 7.95
C LEU A 205 4.07 -30.76 6.69
N PHE A 206 4.43 -31.28 5.51
CA PHE A 206 3.82 -30.89 4.25
C PHE A 206 2.40 -31.45 4.06
N GLU A 207 2.19 -32.74 4.38
CA GLU A 207 0.84 -33.30 4.40
C GLU A 207 -0.04 -32.58 5.43
N HIS A 208 0.52 -32.22 6.59
CA HIS A 208 -0.19 -31.41 7.59
C HIS A 208 -0.58 -30.02 7.07
N TYR A 209 0.25 -29.37 6.27
CA TYR A 209 -0.11 -28.09 5.63
C TYR A 209 -1.22 -28.25 4.60
N LYS A 210 -1.15 -29.25 3.71
CA LYS A 210 -2.21 -29.54 2.74
C LYS A 210 -3.52 -29.91 3.43
N GLU A 211 -3.45 -30.75 4.45
CA GLU A 211 -4.59 -31.09 5.30
C GLU A 211 -5.16 -29.85 6.01
N SER A 212 -4.32 -28.94 6.51
CA SER A 212 -4.76 -27.70 7.15
C SER A 212 -5.43 -26.74 6.15
N GLN A 213 -4.87 -26.60 4.94
CA GLN A 213 -5.48 -25.77 3.88
C GLN A 213 -6.80 -26.37 3.40
N LYS A 214 -6.85 -27.70 3.23
CA LYS A 214 -8.08 -28.41 2.88
C LYS A 214 -9.12 -28.27 3.99
N LEU A 215 -8.74 -28.48 5.26
CA LEU A 215 -9.60 -28.30 6.41
C LEU A 215 -10.14 -26.88 6.51
N LEU A 216 -9.31 -25.85 6.27
CA LEU A 216 -9.75 -24.46 6.23
C LEU A 216 -10.76 -24.21 5.11
N LYS A 217 -10.52 -24.72 3.90
CA LYS A 217 -11.47 -24.64 2.78
C LYS A 217 -12.78 -25.37 3.09
N ASP A 218 -12.70 -26.56 3.66
CA ASP A 218 -13.85 -27.38 4.04
C ASP A 218 -14.65 -26.69 5.17
N GLN A 219 -13.98 -26.13 6.18
CA GLN A 219 -14.60 -25.33 7.26
C GLN A 219 -15.27 -24.07 6.72
N GLN A 220 -14.63 -23.36 5.79
CA GLN A 220 -15.21 -22.19 5.14
C GLN A 220 -16.45 -22.60 4.32
N LYS A 221 -16.37 -23.69 3.56
CA LYS A 221 -17.49 -24.21 2.78
C LYS A 221 -18.65 -24.67 3.68
N ASP A 222 -18.36 -25.37 4.76
CA ASP A 222 -19.34 -25.80 5.76
C ASP A 222 -19.97 -24.60 6.48
N TYR A 223 -19.19 -23.56 6.78
CA TYR A 223 -19.68 -22.33 7.36
C TYR A 223 -20.66 -21.63 6.41
N LEU A 224 -20.26 -21.45 5.15
CA LEU A 224 -21.10 -20.87 4.10
C LEU A 224 -22.39 -21.67 3.93
N LYS A 225 -22.31 -23.01 3.85
CA LYS A 225 -23.47 -23.93 3.77
C LYS A 225 -24.43 -23.87 4.94
N LYS A 226 -23.96 -23.51 6.13
CA LYS A 226 -24.84 -23.33 7.30
C LYS A 226 -25.58 -22.00 7.29
N ARG A 227 -25.06 -21.03 6.55
CA ARG A 227 -25.47 -19.61 6.61
C ARG A 227 -26.27 -19.20 5.39
N PHE A 228 -25.97 -19.79 4.25
CA PHE A 228 -26.47 -19.43 2.94
C PHE A 228 -26.98 -20.68 2.21
N SER A 229 -27.98 -20.51 1.37
CA SER A 229 -28.45 -21.56 0.45
C SER A 229 -27.35 -21.93 -0.56
N ASP A 230 -27.40 -23.13 -1.14
CA ASP A 230 -26.41 -23.54 -2.15
C ASP A 230 -26.39 -22.54 -3.34
N ASP A 231 -27.54 -21.97 -3.72
CA ASP A 231 -27.66 -20.91 -4.73
C ASP A 231 -26.95 -19.61 -4.30
N GLU A 232 -27.07 -19.20 -3.04
CA GLU A 232 -26.35 -18.05 -2.51
C GLU A 232 -24.83 -18.32 -2.43
N ILE A 233 -24.41 -19.56 -2.19
CA ILE A 233 -22.99 -19.93 -2.10
C ILE A 233 -22.31 -19.93 -3.47
N GLU A 234 -23.01 -20.37 -4.52
CA GLU A 234 -22.54 -20.18 -5.90
C GLU A 234 -22.38 -18.69 -6.22
N THR A 235 -23.23 -17.82 -5.65
CA THR A 235 -23.04 -16.37 -5.78
C THR A 235 -21.94 -15.80 -4.88
N PHE A 236 -21.61 -16.38 -3.71
CA PHE A 236 -20.47 -15.90 -2.89
C PHE A 236 -19.12 -16.02 -3.61
N ASP A 237 -19.05 -16.86 -4.64
CA ASP A 237 -17.97 -16.91 -5.62
C ASP A 237 -18.11 -15.81 -6.70
N PHE A 238 -18.65 -14.63 -6.35
CA PHE A 238 -18.82 -13.45 -7.24
C PHE A 238 -17.51 -12.93 -7.87
N PHE A 239 -16.36 -13.49 -7.47
CA PHE A 239 -15.05 -13.30 -8.10
C PHE A 239 -14.29 -14.62 -8.34
N SER A 240 -15.01 -15.74 -8.49
CA SER A 240 -14.50 -16.89 -9.23
C SER A 240 -14.19 -16.39 -10.65
N GLU A 241 -13.08 -16.81 -11.21
CA GLU A 241 -12.61 -16.29 -12.50
C GLU A 241 -13.61 -16.50 -13.64
N ASP A 242 -14.59 -17.40 -13.47
CA ASP A 242 -15.56 -17.81 -14.48
C ASP A 242 -16.87 -16.99 -14.47
N ASP A 243 -17.19 -16.28 -13.37
CA ASP A 243 -18.46 -15.56 -13.20
C ASP A 243 -18.39 -14.06 -13.49
N ILE A 244 -17.19 -13.52 -13.71
CA ILE A 244 -17.02 -12.15 -14.19
C ILE A 244 -17.62 -12.03 -15.60
N GLY A 245 -18.77 -11.35 -15.70
CA GLY A 245 -19.41 -10.99 -16.96
C GLY A 245 -20.55 -11.90 -17.45
N LYS A 246 -20.80 -13.08 -16.85
CA LYS A 246 -21.89 -13.97 -17.30
C LYS A 246 -23.21 -13.82 -16.51
N ASN A 247 -23.14 -13.52 -15.20
CA ASN A 247 -24.32 -13.35 -14.34
C ASN A 247 -24.21 -12.14 -13.39
N ASN A 248 -23.17 -11.32 -13.51
CA ASN A 248 -22.95 -10.18 -12.60
C ASN A 248 -23.81 -8.98 -13.03
N PRO A 249 -24.69 -8.43 -12.17
CA PRO A 249 -25.50 -7.25 -12.49
C PRO A 249 -24.66 -5.97 -12.68
N LEU A 250 -23.38 -5.99 -12.30
CA LEU A 250 -22.49 -4.83 -12.40
C LEU A 250 -21.94 -4.64 -13.82
N SER A 251 -21.85 -3.38 -14.24
CA SER A 251 -21.17 -3.00 -15.48
C SER A 251 -19.67 -3.37 -15.42
N PRO A 252 -19.02 -3.65 -16.56
CA PRO A 252 -17.57 -3.82 -16.64
C PRO A 252 -16.74 -2.75 -15.92
N GLU A 253 -17.15 -1.49 -16.01
CA GLU A 253 -16.50 -0.37 -15.34
C GLU A 253 -16.57 -0.53 -13.81
N ALA A 254 -17.75 -0.82 -13.28
CA ALA A 254 -17.94 -1.08 -11.85
C ALA A 254 -17.10 -2.27 -11.37
N THR A 255 -17.07 -3.38 -12.13
CA THR A 255 -16.20 -4.52 -11.85
C THR A 255 -14.73 -4.09 -11.81
N GLY A 256 -14.27 -3.34 -12.81
CA GLY A 256 -12.90 -2.81 -12.90
C GLY A 256 -12.52 -1.96 -11.68
N ILE A 257 -13.42 -1.08 -11.24
CA ILE A 257 -13.23 -0.23 -10.05
C ILE A 257 -13.12 -1.08 -8.79
N ILE A 258 -13.99 -2.09 -8.63
CA ILE A 258 -13.98 -2.97 -7.46
C ILE A 258 -12.70 -3.79 -7.39
N VAL A 259 -12.29 -4.45 -8.48
CA VAL A 259 -11.07 -5.28 -8.48
C VAL A 259 -9.80 -4.44 -8.33
N ALA A 260 -9.81 -3.18 -8.77
CA ALA A 260 -8.71 -2.24 -8.54
C ALA A 260 -8.71 -1.64 -7.12
N GLY A 261 -9.81 -1.76 -6.38
CA GLY A 261 -10.06 -1.06 -5.12
C GLY A 261 -8.97 -1.26 -4.08
N GLY A 262 -8.55 -2.50 -3.82
CA GLY A 262 -7.51 -2.78 -2.84
C GLY A 262 -6.13 -2.25 -3.23
N LEU A 263 -5.76 -2.36 -4.51
CA LEU A 263 -4.50 -1.84 -5.02
C LEU A 263 -4.44 -0.31 -4.96
N ASN A 264 -5.54 0.34 -5.36
CA ASN A 264 -5.69 1.78 -5.26
C ASN A 264 -5.66 2.27 -3.81
N ASN A 265 -6.26 1.54 -2.87
CA ASN A 265 -6.19 1.88 -1.45
C ASN A 265 -4.75 1.82 -0.91
N ASN A 266 -3.97 0.81 -1.26
CA ASN A 266 -2.55 0.79 -0.87
C ASN A 266 -1.82 2.04 -1.39
N VAL A 267 -1.93 2.34 -2.68
CA VAL A 267 -1.28 3.53 -3.26
C VAL A 267 -1.76 4.82 -2.59
N TYR A 268 -3.06 4.90 -2.28
CA TYR A 268 -3.64 6.01 -1.53
C TYR A 268 -3.06 6.12 -0.12
N MET A 269 -2.84 5.01 0.59
CA MET A 269 -2.17 5.00 1.90
C MET A 269 -0.75 5.60 1.79
N ALA A 270 0.02 5.19 0.79
CA ALA A 270 1.35 5.78 0.55
C ALA A 270 1.25 7.29 0.29
N GLN A 271 0.28 7.74 -0.51
CA GLN A 271 0.03 9.16 -0.74
C GLN A 271 -0.39 9.90 0.54
N ARG A 272 -1.16 9.28 1.45
CA ARG A 272 -1.51 9.88 2.74
C ARG A 272 -0.31 10.03 3.67
N ILE A 273 0.63 9.09 3.63
CA ILE A 273 1.92 9.22 4.31
C ILE A 273 2.72 10.37 3.71
N GLU A 274 2.76 10.49 2.38
CA GLU A 274 3.40 11.62 1.69
C GLU A 274 2.77 12.95 2.12
N ASP A 275 1.44 13.06 2.10
CA ASP A 275 0.69 14.24 2.54
C ASP A 275 1.01 14.58 4.00
N ALA A 276 1.09 13.59 4.89
CA ALA A 276 1.44 13.80 6.28
C ALA A 276 2.87 14.33 6.45
N ILE A 277 3.83 13.87 5.65
CA ILE A 277 5.22 14.39 5.61
C ILE A 277 5.25 15.80 5.03
N TRP A 278 4.45 16.04 4.00
CA TRP A 278 4.32 17.31 3.31
C TRP A 278 3.74 18.38 4.22
N PHE A 279 2.60 18.11 4.83
CA PHE A 279 1.86 19.09 5.60
C PHE A 279 2.30 19.15 7.06
N GLY A 280 2.92 18.09 7.56
CA GLY A 280 3.54 18.06 8.89
C GLY A 280 4.91 18.73 8.92
N GLN A 281 5.47 18.84 10.12
CA GLN A 281 6.87 19.22 10.34
C GLN A 281 7.79 17.99 10.23
N GLY A 282 7.53 17.13 9.24
CA GLY A 282 8.08 15.78 9.15
C GLY A 282 7.18 14.74 9.84
N GLN A 283 7.47 13.46 9.59
CA GLN A 283 6.77 12.31 10.20
C GLN A 283 7.73 11.27 10.70
N HIS A 284 7.25 10.39 11.57
CA HIS A 284 8.07 9.30 12.09
C HIS A 284 8.38 8.27 11.01
N MET A 285 9.63 7.78 10.98
CA MET A 285 10.13 6.77 10.05
C MET A 285 9.38 5.43 10.10
N GLN A 286 8.57 5.20 11.13
CA GLN A 286 7.74 3.99 11.21
C GLN A 286 6.76 3.91 10.03
N LEU A 287 6.35 5.05 9.48
CA LEU A 287 5.55 5.12 8.26
C LEU A 287 6.32 4.66 7.01
N THR A 288 7.65 4.71 7.01
CA THR A 288 8.50 4.38 5.85
C THR A 288 8.28 2.96 5.34
N THR A 289 8.06 1.99 6.23
CA THR A 289 7.83 0.59 5.83
C THR A 289 6.55 0.46 5.02
N ASN A 290 5.44 1.00 5.53
CA ASN A 290 4.16 0.96 4.85
C ASN A 290 4.21 1.78 3.58
N TYR A 291 4.86 2.95 3.58
CA TYR A 291 5.13 3.70 2.36
C TYR A 291 5.77 2.82 1.30
N PHE A 292 6.87 2.11 1.60
CA PHE A 292 7.54 1.26 0.60
C PHE A 292 6.66 0.10 0.15
N LYS A 293 6.02 -0.61 1.08
CA LYS A 293 5.14 -1.74 0.79
C LYS A 293 3.97 -1.32 -0.10
N ASP A 294 3.31 -0.24 0.26
CA ASP A 294 2.07 0.20 -0.36
C ASP A 294 2.34 0.86 -1.72
N LYS A 295 3.43 1.63 -1.84
CA LYS A 295 3.88 2.22 -3.10
C LYS A 295 4.35 1.17 -4.12
N ALA A 296 4.99 0.11 -3.64
CA ALA A 296 5.44 -1.01 -4.45
C ALA A 296 4.44 -2.18 -4.46
N SER A 297 3.23 -2.00 -3.92
CA SER A 297 2.26 -3.09 -3.71
C SER A 297 1.98 -3.88 -4.98
N THR A 298 1.88 -3.18 -6.11
CA THR A 298 1.66 -3.83 -7.40
C THR A 298 2.82 -4.71 -7.83
N PHE A 299 4.06 -4.23 -7.68
CA PHE A 299 5.23 -5.03 -7.94
C PHE A 299 5.35 -6.23 -6.97
N ILE A 300 5.15 -5.98 -5.67
CA ILE A 300 5.29 -6.99 -4.60
C ILE A 300 4.27 -8.10 -4.77
N GLN A 301 2.99 -7.77 -4.94
CA GLN A 301 1.94 -8.78 -5.09
C GLN A 301 2.10 -9.60 -6.37
N VAL A 302 2.56 -9.00 -7.47
CA VAL A 302 2.87 -9.77 -8.66
C VAL A 302 4.00 -10.78 -8.38
N PHE A 303 5.05 -10.36 -7.69
CA PHE A 303 6.15 -11.25 -7.31
C PHE A 303 5.66 -12.35 -6.35
N GLU A 304 4.91 -12.00 -5.32
CA GLU A 304 4.35 -12.93 -4.34
C GLU A 304 3.38 -13.92 -4.98
N GLY A 305 2.44 -13.45 -5.80
CA GLY A 305 1.48 -14.30 -6.51
C GLY A 305 2.18 -15.23 -7.50
N SER A 306 3.19 -14.76 -8.22
CA SER A 306 4.00 -15.64 -9.09
C SER A 306 4.74 -16.70 -8.29
N PHE A 307 5.30 -16.31 -7.15
CA PHE A 307 6.02 -17.22 -6.27
C PHE A 307 5.08 -18.25 -5.64
N ILE A 308 3.89 -17.84 -5.20
CA ILE A 308 2.86 -18.73 -4.63
C ILE A 308 2.28 -19.67 -5.69
N ALA A 309 1.93 -19.20 -6.87
CA ALA A 309 1.47 -20.08 -7.95
C ALA A 309 2.57 -21.07 -8.37
N TYR A 310 3.83 -20.63 -8.38
CA TYR A 310 4.96 -21.54 -8.53
C TYR A 310 4.95 -22.59 -7.38
N LEU A 311 4.68 -22.20 -6.12
CA LEU A 311 4.37 -22.96 -4.86
C LEU A 311 3.84 -24.42 -4.90
N GLN A 312 2.57 -24.73 -5.11
CA GLN A 312 1.68 -24.22 -6.12
C GLN A 312 1.67 -25.30 -7.20
N GLY A 313 2.65 -25.24 -8.12
CA GLY A 313 2.59 -26.01 -9.36
C GLY A 313 1.50 -25.49 -10.31
N GLU A 314 0.89 -24.37 -9.94
CA GLU A 314 -0.07 -23.63 -10.74
C GLU A 314 0.69 -22.72 -11.69
N ASN A 315 0.06 -22.41 -12.82
CA ASN A 315 0.64 -21.47 -13.76
C ASN A 315 0.70 -20.08 -13.10
N PRO A 316 1.88 -19.44 -12.98
CA PRO A 316 1.99 -18.10 -12.41
C PRO A 316 1.14 -17.04 -13.09
N SER A 317 0.69 -17.29 -14.32
CA SER A 317 -0.22 -16.43 -15.07
C SER A 317 -1.71 -16.63 -14.74
N GLU A 318 -2.07 -17.75 -14.11
CA GLU A 318 -3.44 -18.11 -13.69
C GLU A 318 -3.68 -17.84 -12.19
N GLY A 319 -2.70 -17.23 -11.50
CA GLY A 319 -2.83 -16.97 -10.07
C GLY A 319 -3.96 -15.97 -9.75
N ILE A 320 -4.68 -16.23 -8.67
CA ILE A 320 -5.74 -15.37 -8.11
C ILE A 320 -5.11 -14.14 -7.46
N SER A 321 -4.61 -13.19 -8.25
CA SER A 321 -4.12 -11.89 -7.79
C SER A 321 -4.97 -10.77 -8.37
N ASP A 322 -5.14 -9.69 -7.61
CA ASP A 322 -5.91 -8.53 -8.07
C ASP A 322 -5.37 -7.94 -9.37
N HIS A 323 -4.05 -8.01 -9.59
CA HIS A 323 -3.43 -7.60 -10.86
C HIS A 323 -3.96 -8.40 -12.04
N ASN A 324 -4.06 -9.72 -11.89
CA ASN A 324 -4.55 -10.59 -12.95
C ASN A 324 -6.03 -10.31 -13.20
N ARG A 325 -6.82 -10.07 -12.14
CA ARG A 325 -8.23 -9.69 -12.24
C ARG A 325 -8.40 -8.34 -12.96
N VAL A 326 -7.60 -7.33 -12.60
CA VAL A 326 -7.61 -6.01 -13.26
C VAL A 326 -7.24 -6.14 -14.74
N VAL A 327 -6.15 -6.83 -15.06
CA VAL A 327 -5.71 -7.04 -16.44
C VAL A 327 -6.75 -7.81 -17.24
N LYS A 328 -7.37 -8.84 -16.66
CA LYS A 328 -8.44 -9.62 -17.28
C LYS A 328 -9.66 -8.74 -17.59
N VAL A 329 -10.15 -7.97 -16.62
CA VAL A 329 -11.29 -7.05 -16.84
C VAL A 329 -10.96 -6.00 -17.89
N TRP A 330 -9.73 -5.48 -17.89
CA TRP A 330 -9.26 -4.55 -18.91
C TRP A 330 -9.26 -5.15 -20.31
N ASP A 331 -8.71 -6.35 -20.47
CA ASP A 331 -8.57 -7.05 -21.75
C ASP A 331 -9.93 -7.53 -22.28
N GLU A 332 -10.72 -8.20 -21.44
CA GLU A 332 -11.95 -8.88 -21.85
C GLU A 332 -13.17 -7.96 -21.92
N HIS A 333 -13.17 -6.83 -21.19
CA HIS A 333 -14.39 -6.02 -21.05
C HIS A 333 -14.21 -4.51 -21.28
N LEU A 334 -13.00 -3.96 -21.13
CA LEU A 334 -12.80 -2.50 -21.26
C LEU A 334 -11.98 -2.10 -22.49
N ASP A 335 -11.52 -3.06 -23.29
CA ASP A 335 -10.69 -2.85 -24.50
C ASP A 335 -9.37 -2.12 -24.14
N ILE A 336 -8.72 -2.58 -23.08
CA ILE A 336 -7.44 -2.05 -22.57
C ILE A 336 -6.45 -3.20 -22.50
N HIS A 337 -5.51 -3.23 -23.44
CA HIS A 337 -4.49 -4.27 -23.49
C HIS A 337 -3.24 -3.84 -22.72
N VAL A 338 -3.13 -4.25 -21.47
CA VAL A 338 -1.96 -4.01 -20.61
C VAL A 338 -1.47 -5.34 -20.05
N SER A 339 -0.24 -5.70 -20.34
CA SER A 339 0.36 -6.91 -19.78
C SER A 339 0.73 -6.72 -18.31
N ARG A 340 0.77 -7.83 -17.58
CA ARG A 340 1.28 -7.88 -16.19
C ARG A 340 2.69 -7.30 -16.06
N THR A 341 3.56 -7.56 -17.02
CA THR A 341 4.94 -7.06 -17.03
C THR A 341 4.99 -5.55 -17.19
N GLU A 342 4.13 -4.98 -18.03
CA GLU A 342 3.99 -3.52 -18.15
C GLU A 342 3.48 -2.92 -16.84
N LEU A 343 2.50 -3.54 -16.20
CA LEU A 343 1.96 -3.05 -14.95
C LEU A 343 3.00 -3.06 -13.80
N GLN A 344 3.80 -4.13 -13.70
CA GLN A 344 4.95 -4.18 -12.78
C GLN A 344 5.95 -3.07 -13.07
N LEU A 345 6.31 -2.88 -14.34
CA LEU A 345 7.24 -1.83 -14.75
C LEU A 345 6.69 -0.46 -14.36
N TYR A 346 5.40 -0.20 -14.59
CA TYR A 346 4.77 1.06 -14.21
C TYR A 346 4.84 1.28 -12.70
N SER A 347 4.62 0.24 -11.89
CA SER A 347 4.70 0.34 -10.42
C SER A 347 6.12 0.66 -9.96
N ILE A 348 7.12 -0.07 -10.47
CA ILE A 348 8.55 0.17 -10.18
C ILE A 348 8.96 1.60 -10.57
N LEU A 349 8.54 2.06 -11.76
CA LEU A 349 8.84 3.41 -12.21
C LEU A 349 8.20 4.46 -11.29
N SER A 350 6.94 4.30 -10.88
CA SER A 350 6.31 5.25 -9.94
C SER A 350 7.05 5.33 -8.60
N TYR A 351 7.52 4.18 -8.10
CA TYR A 351 8.32 4.09 -6.89
C TYR A 351 9.64 4.85 -7.02
N PHE A 352 10.39 4.65 -8.10
CA PHE A 352 11.68 5.31 -8.30
C PHE A 352 11.58 6.76 -8.79
N LEU A 353 10.50 7.15 -9.46
CA LEU A 353 10.29 8.55 -9.87
C LEU A 353 9.83 9.44 -8.70
N SER A 354 9.39 8.84 -7.58
CA SER A 354 8.94 9.59 -6.41
C SER A 354 10.12 10.09 -5.57
N ALA A 355 10.22 11.40 -5.37
CA ALA A 355 11.27 11.99 -4.55
C ALA A 355 11.21 11.50 -3.09
N GLN A 356 10.01 11.27 -2.56
CA GLN A 356 9.81 10.77 -1.20
C GLN A 356 10.39 9.38 -0.97
N THR A 357 10.55 8.56 -2.03
CA THR A 357 11.22 7.25 -1.93
C THR A 357 12.66 7.42 -1.46
N TYR A 358 13.37 8.40 -2.02
CA TYR A 358 14.75 8.66 -1.66
C TYR A 358 14.89 9.28 -0.28
N MET A 359 13.96 10.18 0.10
CA MET A 359 13.94 10.74 1.46
C MET A 359 13.70 9.67 2.52
N ASN A 360 12.82 8.72 2.25
CA ASN A 360 12.60 7.58 3.13
C ASN A 360 13.83 6.68 3.24
N LEU A 361 14.50 6.37 2.13
CA LEU A 361 15.75 5.58 2.14
C LEU A 361 16.86 6.30 2.91
N TYR A 362 17.00 7.61 2.69
CA TYR A 362 17.93 8.44 3.42
C TYR A 362 17.60 8.48 4.91
N GLN A 363 16.32 8.52 5.29
CA GLN A 363 15.93 8.49 6.69
C GLN A 363 16.31 7.18 7.36
N VAL A 364 16.07 6.04 6.72
CA VAL A 364 16.49 4.73 7.26
C VAL A 364 18.00 4.73 7.57
N TYR A 365 18.81 5.29 6.66
CA TYR A 365 20.24 5.47 6.89
C TYR A 365 20.55 6.41 8.07
N GLN A 366 19.88 7.57 8.16
CA GLN A 366 20.06 8.51 9.26
C GLN A 366 19.64 7.90 10.61
N THR A 367 18.58 7.11 10.67
CA THR A 367 18.19 6.42 11.90
C THR A 367 19.28 5.46 12.35
N TRP A 368 19.80 4.64 11.44
CA TRP A 368 20.83 3.65 11.79
C TRP A 368 22.13 4.32 12.23
N THR A 369 22.50 5.44 11.61
CA THR A 369 23.80 6.07 11.86
C THR A 369 23.76 7.16 12.93
N GLN A 370 22.67 7.91 13.01
CA GLN A 370 22.52 9.12 13.83
C GLN A 370 21.40 9.01 14.87
N GLY A 371 20.49 8.04 14.72
CA GLY A 371 19.32 7.89 15.60
C GLY A 371 18.14 8.77 15.21
N GLU A 372 18.22 9.51 14.11
CA GLU A 372 17.14 10.41 13.71
C GLU A 372 15.95 9.65 13.12
N THR A 373 14.77 9.92 13.63
CA THR A 373 13.54 9.19 13.27
C THR A 373 12.56 10.01 12.43
N GLN A 374 12.85 11.28 12.15
CA GLN A 374 11.94 12.17 11.42
C GLN A 374 12.25 12.21 9.93
N VAL A 375 11.30 11.76 9.10
CA VAL A 375 11.34 11.89 7.64
C VAL A 375 10.80 13.26 7.23
N TYR A 376 11.52 13.96 6.38
CA TYR A 376 11.13 15.26 5.80
C TYR A 376 10.83 15.16 4.30
N PRO A 377 10.02 16.07 3.73
CA PRO A 377 9.80 16.13 2.30
C PRO A 377 11.08 16.57 1.56
N ALA A 378 11.28 16.10 0.34
CA ALA A 378 12.34 16.60 -0.54
C ALA A 378 11.94 17.98 -1.08
N GLU A 379 12.71 19.02 -0.74
CA GLU A 379 12.38 20.41 -1.09
C GLU A 379 13.59 21.17 -1.67
N TRP A 380 13.42 21.97 -2.71
CA TRP A 380 14.50 22.81 -3.24
C TRP A 380 13.99 24.22 -3.47
N LYS A 381 14.49 25.18 -2.69
CA LYS A 381 14.08 26.59 -2.75
C LYS A 381 12.56 26.78 -2.68
N GLY A 382 11.90 26.06 -1.76
CA GLY A 382 10.44 26.07 -1.60
C GLY A 382 9.69 25.09 -2.51
N PHE A 383 10.29 24.62 -3.62
CA PHE A 383 9.64 23.64 -4.48
C PHE A 383 9.77 22.23 -3.91
N ARG A 384 8.66 21.52 -3.73
CA ARG A 384 8.70 20.09 -3.42
C ARG A 384 8.98 19.29 -4.66
N LEU A 385 9.98 18.42 -4.57
CA LEU A 385 10.26 17.50 -5.66
C LEU A 385 9.07 16.56 -5.85
N PRO A 386 8.77 16.18 -7.10
CA PRO A 386 7.54 15.48 -7.42
C PRO A 386 7.49 14.08 -6.82
N ASN A 387 6.30 13.67 -6.41
CA ASN A 387 5.96 12.29 -6.13
C ASN A 387 5.08 11.73 -7.24
N VAL A 388 5.25 10.44 -7.57
CA VAL A 388 4.53 9.77 -8.64
C VAL A 388 3.83 8.54 -8.09
N SER A 389 2.50 8.49 -8.18
CA SER A 389 1.69 7.35 -7.74
C SER A 389 1.08 6.65 -8.95
N LEU A 390 1.16 5.31 -8.99
CA LEU A 390 0.46 4.50 -9.98
C LEU A 390 -0.92 4.13 -9.46
N TYR A 391 -1.98 4.57 -10.14
CA TYR A 391 -3.34 4.11 -9.88
C TYR A 391 -3.85 3.26 -11.05
N LEU A 392 -4.89 2.47 -10.78
CA LEU A 392 -5.55 1.60 -11.76
C LEU A 392 -6.98 2.11 -11.91
N THR A 393 -7.37 2.47 -13.14
CA THR A 393 -8.68 3.09 -13.40
C THR A 393 -9.44 2.35 -14.50
N THR A 394 -10.71 2.69 -14.71
CA THR A 394 -11.51 2.22 -15.85
C THR A 394 -10.94 2.65 -17.22
N LYS A 395 -10.00 3.59 -17.23
CA LYS A 395 -9.30 4.06 -18.45
C LYS A 395 -7.94 3.40 -18.66
N GLY A 396 -7.44 2.67 -17.67
CA GLY A 396 -6.14 2.01 -17.67
C GLY A 396 -5.26 2.44 -16.49
N PRO A 397 -3.99 2.04 -16.47
CA PRO A 397 -3.03 2.49 -15.46
C PRO A 397 -2.72 3.99 -15.63
N THR A 398 -2.73 4.74 -14.53
CA THR A 398 -2.47 6.19 -14.52
C THR A 398 -1.28 6.55 -13.65
N TYR A 399 -0.53 7.59 -14.04
CA TYR A 399 0.41 8.26 -13.14
C TYR A 399 -0.18 9.55 -12.62
N ASN A 400 -0.31 9.63 -11.30
CA ASN A 400 -0.58 10.86 -10.57
C ASN A 400 0.75 11.45 -10.10
N VAL A 401 1.15 12.57 -10.71
CA VAL A 401 2.35 13.33 -10.38
C VAL A 401 1.95 14.54 -9.55
N ARG A 402 2.36 14.61 -8.28
CA ARG A 402 2.08 15.74 -7.38
C ARG A 402 3.36 16.47 -7.00
N THR A 403 3.28 17.79 -6.94
CA THR A 403 4.32 18.71 -6.47
C THR A 403 3.67 19.84 -5.67
N GLY A 404 4.46 20.78 -5.19
CA GLY A 404 3.95 22.00 -4.59
C GLY A 404 5.04 23.02 -4.33
N TYR A 405 4.63 24.22 -3.96
CA TYR A 405 5.52 25.34 -3.66
C TYR A 405 5.19 25.92 -2.29
N ARG A 406 6.16 25.86 -1.39
CA ARG A 406 6.13 26.57 -0.10
C ARG A 406 6.49 28.03 -0.36
N TRP A 407 5.47 28.88 -0.35
CA TRP A 407 5.65 30.32 -0.51
C TRP A 407 6.28 30.93 0.75
N ASP A 408 5.79 30.53 1.92
CA ASP A 408 6.35 30.84 3.23
C ASP A 408 6.04 29.72 4.23
N ASN A 409 6.34 29.91 5.53
CA ASN A 409 6.08 28.89 6.55
C ASN A 409 4.59 28.56 6.72
N ASP A 410 3.71 29.44 6.27
CA ASP A 410 2.28 29.40 6.50
C ASP A 410 1.49 29.07 5.23
N LEU A 411 2.00 29.37 4.03
CA LEU A 411 1.33 29.16 2.75
C LEU A 411 2.06 28.13 1.88
N PHE A 412 1.34 27.06 1.57
CA PHE A 412 1.77 26.01 0.65
C PHE A 412 0.80 25.89 -0.52
N LEU A 413 1.33 25.94 -1.74
CA LEU A 413 0.57 25.75 -2.98
C LEU A 413 0.76 24.32 -3.48
N ILE A 414 -0.32 23.66 -3.90
CA ILE A 414 -0.34 22.27 -4.37
C ILE A 414 -0.61 22.29 -5.88
N ALA A 415 0.12 21.48 -6.62
CA ALA A 415 -0.14 21.24 -8.03
C ALA A 415 0.04 19.77 -8.36
N GLY A 416 -0.78 19.25 -9.26
CA GLY A 416 -0.67 17.88 -9.72
C GLY A 416 -1.24 17.67 -11.11
N ALA A 417 -0.85 16.56 -11.72
CA ALA A 417 -1.42 16.07 -12.95
C ALA A 417 -1.52 14.55 -12.90
N GLU A 418 -2.66 14.01 -13.31
CA GLU A 418 -2.87 12.58 -13.48
C GLU A 418 -3.19 12.26 -14.94
N PHE A 419 -2.52 11.25 -15.51
CA PHE A 419 -2.69 10.89 -16.92
C PHE A 419 -2.59 9.39 -17.14
N VAL A 420 -3.31 8.91 -18.16
CA VAL A 420 -3.36 7.49 -18.57
C VAL A 420 -2.09 7.10 -19.32
N LEU A 421 -1.45 6.01 -18.90
CA LEU A 421 -0.24 5.49 -19.52
C LEU A 421 -0.53 4.60 -20.73
N SER A 422 -1.58 3.78 -20.62
CA SER A 422 -2.07 2.88 -21.66
C SER A 422 -3.59 2.74 -21.53
N GLY A 423 -4.30 2.64 -22.65
CA GLY A 423 -5.76 2.60 -22.69
C GLY A 423 -6.38 3.93 -23.14
N LYS A 424 -7.55 4.26 -22.57
CA LYS A 424 -8.41 5.38 -23.00
C LYS A 424 -7.84 6.70 -22.49
N GLN A 425 -7.35 7.54 -23.40
CA GLN A 425 -6.64 8.78 -23.04
C GLN A 425 -7.52 9.76 -22.25
N GLN A 426 -7.05 10.17 -21.07
CA GLN A 426 -7.64 11.20 -20.24
C GLN A 426 -6.54 11.83 -19.37
N VAL A 427 -6.69 13.11 -19.07
CA VAL A 427 -5.80 13.89 -18.20
C VAL A 427 -6.64 14.65 -17.18
N GLU A 428 -6.14 14.72 -15.97
CA GLU A 428 -6.74 15.41 -14.83
C GLU A 428 -5.69 16.32 -14.19
N GLY A 429 -6.10 17.55 -13.88
CA GLY A 429 -5.27 18.54 -13.19
C GLY A 429 -5.68 18.66 -11.74
N THR A 430 -4.72 18.94 -10.86
CA THR A 430 -4.96 19.25 -9.45
C THR A 430 -4.34 20.59 -9.12
N LEU A 431 -5.08 21.45 -8.44
CA LEU A 431 -4.60 22.70 -7.88
C LEU A 431 -5.13 22.84 -6.46
N GLY A 432 -4.29 23.28 -5.54
CA GLY A 432 -4.72 23.49 -4.16
C GLY A 432 -3.83 24.44 -3.40
N LEU A 433 -4.23 24.73 -2.18
CA LEU A 433 -3.45 25.50 -1.23
C LEU A 433 -3.76 25.04 0.19
N ARG A 434 -2.77 25.26 1.06
CA ARG A 434 -2.94 25.19 2.51
C ARG A 434 -2.37 26.46 3.13
N LYS A 435 -3.19 27.17 3.90
CA LYS A 435 -2.78 28.37 4.64
C LYS A 435 -2.94 28.12 6.14
N VAL A 436 -1.86 28.27 6.89
CA VAL A 436 -1.83 28.30 8.36
C VAL A 436 -1.92 29.75 8.82
N PHE A 437 -2.61 29.97 9.93
CA PHE A 437 -2.82 31.26 10.59
C PHE A 437 -2.24 31.19 12.00
N PRO A 438 -0.93 31.52 12.19
CA PRO A 438 -0.28 31.43 13.49
C PRO A 438 -0.99 32.25 14.59
N ASP A 439 -1.48 33.44 14.23
CA ASP A 439 -2.19 34.35 15.14
C ASP A 439 -3.54 33.79 15.62
N LEU A 440 -4.06 32.77 14.94
CA LEU A 440 -5.29 32.05 15.31
C LEU A 440 -4.98 30.70 15.95
N GLY A 441 -3.85 30.57 16.64
CA GLY A 441 -3.45 29.33 17.30
C GLY A 441 -3.13 28.21 16.30
N ASN A 442 -2.48 28.55 15.19
CA ASN A 442 -2.14 27.62 14.10
C ASN A 442 -3.37 26.95 13.47
N MET A 443 -4.54 27.61 13.47
CA MET A 443 -5.64 27.21 12.59
C MET A 443 -5.18 27.23 11.14
N TYR A 444 -5.72 26.35 10.31
CA TYR A 444 -5.40 26.28 8.89
C TYR A 444 -6.66 26.07 8.05
N VAL A 445 -6.57 26.55 6.81
CA VAL A 445 -7.52 26.28 5.73
C VAL A 445 -6.80 25.49 4.65
N HIS A 446 -7.44 24.44 4.15
CA HIS A 446 -6.97 23.64 3.02
C HIS A 446 -8.07 23.61 1.97
N ALA A 447 -7.71 23.88 0.72
CA ALA A 447 -8.58 23.66 -0.42
C ALA A 447 -7.78 22.98 -1.53
N GLU A 448 -8.32 21.91 -2.11
CA GLU A 448 -7.77 21.23 -3.28
C GLU A 448 -8.91 20.98 -4.26
N ALA A 449 -8.70 21.33 -5.53
CA ALA A 449 -9.61 21.10 -6.62
C ALA A 449 -8.95 20.20 -7.66
N VAL A 450 -9.73 19.26 -8.16
CA VAL A 450 -9.36 18.29 -9.18
C VAL A 450 -10.27 18.52 -10.37
N PHE A 451 -9.75 18.57 -11.58
CA PHE A 451 -10.55 18.89 -12.76
C PHE A 451 -10.05 18.16 -13.99
N ASN A 452 -10.98 17.72 -14.83
CA ASN A 452 -10.69 17.23 -16.17
C ASN A 452 -11.64 17.90 -17.17
N GLN A 453 -11.75 17.36 -18.38
CA GLN A 453 -12.57 17.96 -19.43
C GLN A 453 -14.09 17.91 -19.15
N LYS A 454 -14.53 17.02 -18.26
CA LYS A 454 -15.96 16.71 -18.04
C LYS A 454 -16.43 17.03 -16.63
N ALA A 455 -15.54 16.93 -15.65
CA ALA A 455 -15.92 16.90 -14.25
C ALA A 455 -14.94 17.66 -13.37
N VAL A 456 -15.41 17.98 -12.17
CA VAL A 456 -14.66 18.61 -11.10
C VAL A 456 -14.84 17.80 -9.82
N GLY A 457 -13.81 17.73 -9.01
CA GLY A 457 -13.80 17.16 -7.67
C GLY A 457 -12.98 18.04 -6.75
N GLY A 458 -12.95 17.73 -5.46
CA GLY A 458 -12.06 18.42 -4.54
C GLY A 458 -12.48 18.33 -3.10
N THR A 459 -11.68 18.94 -2.24
CA THR A 459 -11.92 19.00 -0.79
C THR A 459 -11.60 20.39 -0.28
N VAL A 460 -12.44 20.89 0.63
CA VAL A 460 -12.16 22.07 1.44
C VAL A 460 -12.26 21.68 2.91
N SER A 461 -11.26 22.04 3.71
CA SER A 461 -11.27 21.82 5.15
C SER A 461 -10.72 23.00 5.94
N ILE A 462 -11.16 23.12 7.18
CA ILE A 462 -10.62 24.02 8.20
C ILE A 462 -10.29 23.20 9.43
N GLY A 463 -9.10 23.39 9.99
CA GLY A 463 -8.69 22.69 11.19
C GLY A 463 -7.67 23.46 12.01
N GLY A 464 -7.23 22.89 13.11
CA GLY A 464 -6.22 23.51 13.97
C GLY A 464 -5.97 22.73 15.25
N THR A 465 -4.96 23.17 15.99
CA THR A 465 -4.63 22.64 17.32
C THR A 465 -5.09 23.64 18.39
N PHE A 466 -6.12 23.26 19.12
CA PHE A 466 -6.61 23.94 20.31
C PHE A 466 -5.75 23.48 21.50
N ASN A 467 -5.40 24.40 22.40
CA ASN A 467 -4.72 24.13 23.68
C ASN A 467 -3.49 23.19 23.67
N LYS A 468 -2.81 23.01 22.52
CA LYS A 468 -1.68 22.06 22.29
C LYS A 468 -2.00 20.58 22.53
N LEU A 469 -3.25 20.24 22.86
CA LEU A 469 -3.66 18.88 23.17
C LEU A 469 -4.75 18.43 22.22
N ILE A 470 -5.67 19.30 21.83
CA ILE A 470 -6.83 18.91 21.04
C ILE A 470 -6.65 19.40 19.62
N THR A 471 -6.70 18.52 18.64
CA THR A 471 -6.86 18.89 17.23
C THR A 471 -8.31 18.75 16.83
N ALA A 472 -8.80 19.65 15.98
CA ALA A 472 -10.06 19.43 15.30
C ALA A 472 -9.97 19.90 13.86
N GLU A 473 -10.66 19.19 12.97
CA GLU A 473 -10.76 19.51 11.55
C GLU A 473 -12.16 19.17 11.07
N VAL A 474 -12.74 20.02 10.24
CA VAL A 474 -14.00 19.76 9.53
C VAL A 474 -13.80 20.08 8.07
N GLY A 475 -14.47 19.32 7.20
CA GLY A 475 -14.34 19.52 5.78
C GLY A 475 -15.48 18.95 4.97
N VAL A 476 -15.47 19.29 3.69
CA VAL A 476 -16.40 18.81 2.69
C VAL A 476 -15.59 18.38 1.47
N SER A 477 -15.84 17.16 1.00
CA SER A 477 -15.29 16.63 -0.25
C SER A 477 -16.42 16.47 -1.26
N TYR A 478 -16.21 16.96 -2.48
CA TYR A 478 -17.06 16.72 -3.63
C TYR A 478 -16.38 15.72 -4.55
N HIS A 479 -17.07 14.62 -4.83
CA HIS A 479 -16.60 13.54 -5.69
C HIS A 479 -17.44 13.48 -6.96
N ASP A 480 -16.78 13.32 -8.09
CA ASP A 480 -17.41 13.07 -9.38
C ASP A 480 -16.74 11.87 -10.04
N ASN A 481 -17.50 10.83 -10.33
CA ASN A 481 -17.03 9.56 -10.87
C ASN A 481 -16.34 9.68 -12.24
N ASP A 482 -16.57 10.78 -12.97
CA ASP A 482 -15.86 11.06 -14.21
C ASP A 482 -14.42 11.57 -13.99
N THR A 483 -14.07 11.93 -12.75
CA THR A 483 -12.67 12.20 -12.31
C THR A 483 -12.00 10.92 -11.83
N PHE A 484 -10.69 10.80 -12.04
CA PHE A 484 -9.92 9.66 -11.51
C PHE A 484 -9.96 9.64 -9.98
N TYR A 485 -9.90 10.82 -9.35
CA TYR A 485 -10.09 10.97 -7.92
C TYR A 485 -11.45 10.44 -7.44
N GLY A 486 -12.54 10.83 -8.09
CA GLY A 486 -13.88 10.39 -7.73
C GLY A 486 -14.07 8.89 -7.91
N GLU A 487 -13.62 8.32 -9.04
CA GLU A 487 -13.68 6.87 -9.30
C GLU A 487 -13.10 6.03 -8.12
N ARG A 488 -11.98 6.49 -7.54
CA ARG A 488 -11.31 5.80 -6.43
C ARG A 488 -11.88 6.06 -5.05
N HIS A 489 -12.53 7.20 -4.84
CA HIS A 489 -12.82 7.70 -3.49
C HIS A 489 -14.29 8.00 -3.22
N ILE A 490 -15.15 8.04 -4.24
CA ILE A 490 -16.57 8.30 -4.06
C ILE A 490 -17.18 7.31 -3.05
N PRO A 491 -17.81 7.79 -1.96
CA PRO A 491 -18.41 6.90 -0.98
C PRO A 491 -19.64 6.17 -1.53
N PHE A 492 -20.48 6.86 -2.31
CA PHE A 492 -21.76 6.37 -2.81
C PHE A 492 -22.05 6.75 -4.28
N LEU A 493 -22.32 5.77 -5.13
CA LEU A 493 -22.72 5.94 -6.54
C LEU A 493 -24.19 5.65 -6.82
N TRP A 494 -24.91 5.03 -5.88
CA TRP A 494 -26.34 4.70 -6.05
C TRP A 494 -27.28 5.91 -6.20
N LYS A 495 -26.80 7.13 -5.97
CA LYS A 495 -27.55 8.40 -6.08
C LYS A 495 -27.20 9.19 -7.34
N GLY A 496 -26.28 8.69 -8.16
CA GLY A 496 -25.77 9.37 -9.36
C GLY A 496 -24.25 9.26 -9.49
N SER A 497 -23.69 9.99 -10.46
CA SER A 497 -22.24 10.01 -10.70
C SER A 497 -21.45 10.89 -9.72
N THR A 498 -22.10 11.50 -8.73
CA THR A 498 -21.48 12.48 -7.84
C THR A 498 -21.92 12.25 -6.40
N ASP A 499 -21.06 12.61 -5.44
CA ASP A 499 -21.36 12.53 -4.00
C ASP A 499 -20.67 13.64 -3.22
N ILE A 500 -21.23 13.99 -2.06
CA ILE A 500 -20.67 14.97 -1.13
C ILE A 500 -20.41 14.29 0.21
N GLU A 501 -19.15 14.19 0.60
CA GLU A 501 -18.73 13.73 1.92
C GLU A 501 -18.50 14.93 2.83
N ALA A 502 -19.42 15.18 3.77
CA ALA A 502 -19.15 16.09 4.89
C ALA A 502 -18.54 15.29 6.05
N TRP A 503 -17.41 15.76 6.57
CA TRP A 503 -16.67 15.01 7.59
C TRP A 503 -16.12 15.92 8.70
N ALA A 504 -15.90 15.28 9.85
CA ALA A 504 -15.32 15.91 11.02
C ALA A 504 -14.32 14.95 11.67
N LYS A 505 -13.26 15.52 12.22
CA LYS A 505 -12.17 14.82 12.90
C LYS A 505 -11.83 15.56 14.18
N ILE A 506 -11.71 14.83 15.29
CA ILE A 506 -11.19 15.34 16.56
C ILE A 506 -10.07 14.43 17.02
N GLY A 507 -8.95 15.00 17.43
CA GLY A 507 -7.79 14.25 17.87
C GLY A 507 -7.17 14.77 19.15
N VAL A 508 -6.40 13.91 19.79
CA VAL A 508 -5.59 14.22 20.97
C VAL A 508 -4.13 14.09 20.59
N GLN A 509 -3.37 15.16 20.79
CA GLN A 509 -1.92 15.19 20.64
C GLN A 509 -1.25 14.56 21.86
N TYR A 510 -0.16 13.82 21.66
CA TYR A 510 0.58 13.17 22.75
C TYR A 510 2.08 13.07 22.47
#